data_AF-A0AAD9MQ95-F1
#
_entry.id   AF-A0AAD9MQ95-F1
#
_cell.length_a   1.000
_cell.length_b   1.000
_cell.length_c   1.000
_cell.angle_alpha   90.00
_cell.angle_beta   90.00
_cell.angle_gamma   90.00
#
_symmetry.space_group_name_H-M   'P 1'
#
loop_
_entity.id
_entity.type
_entity.pdbx_description
1 polymer ?
#
loop_
_entity_poly.entity_id
_entity_poly.type
_entity_poly.pdbx_seq_one_letter_code
_entity_poly.pdbx_strand_id
1 'polypeptide(L)'
;MMPGTSVSGEVMLNYGPWPWKMCRRVCRQYLDCLAFKTTCEEVPTTKKTPTSAIWAHGHLNWCDGHWQHVVFSDESIFLLYRQDGRVRVRRQSHEALLDECVLPRVLAGGRVTIWGVFHSRGKSELDVLDRNMDQYQYIRDLETKTFPFAKIDFQANCVFQDKNVQDMDWPAMSPDLNPIENLWLKISHGLNKMDNPPTSVSELAQAVVDIWRDIPD
;
A
#
# COMPACT_ATOMS: atom_id res chain seq x y z
N MET A 1 -22.10 29.09 -39.57
CA MET A 1 -21.63 27.69 -39.50
C MET A 1 -20.43 27.64 -38.57
N MET A 2 -20.59 27.04 -37.39
CA MET A 2 -19.49 26.39 -36.64
C MET A 2 -19.35 24.96 -37.21
N PRO A 3 -18.19 24.27 -37.10
CA PRO A 3 -17.80 23.58 -35.84
C PRO A 3 -16.28 23.68 -35.55
N GLY A 4 -15.72 23.38 -34.38
CA GLY A 4 -16.22 22.87 -33.10
C GLY A 4 -15.03 22.54 -32.17
N THR A 5 -15.24 22.72 -30.85
CA THR A 5 -14.79 21.93 -29.67
C THR A 5 -13.36 21.34 -29.62
N SER A 6 -12.60 21.45 -28.52
CA SER A 6 -12.92 20.80 -27.25
C SER A 6 -12.37 21.51 -26.00
N VAL A 7 -13.15 21.38 -24.93
CA VAL A 7 -12.95 21.92 -23.58
C VAL A 7 -12.15 20.92 -22.74
N SER A 8 -11.10 21.39 -22.05
CA SER A 8 -10.61 20.79 -20.80
C SER A 8 -10.68 21.87 -19.73
N GLY A 9 -11.77 21.87 -18.95
CA GLY A 9 -11.97 22.82 -17.86
C GLY A 9 -11.15 22.41 -16.65
N GLU A 10 -10.02 23.09 -16.43
CA GLU A 10 -9.41 23.20 -15.11
C GLU A 10 -10.30 24.11 -14.24
N VAL A 11 -10.81 23.56 -13.14
CA VAL A 11 -11.49 24.34 -12.11
C VAL A 11 -10.44 25.21 -11.39
N MET A 12 -10.46 26.49 -11.71
CA MET A 12 -9.62 27.54 -11.11
C MET A 12 -10.08 27.83 -9.69
N LEU A 13 -9.28 27.46 -8.68
CA LEU A 13 -9.46 27.99 -7.32
C LEU A 13 -8.75 29.33 -7.21
N ASN A 14 -9.53 30.41 -7.32
CA ASN A 14 -9.10 31.79 -7.09
C ASN A 14 -8.95 32.07 -5.60
N TYR A 15 -7.73 32.06 -5.09
CA TYR A 15 -7.39 32.72 -3.83
C TYR A 15 -6.05 33.47 -3.97
N GLY A 16 -6.11 34.80 -4.13
CA GLY A 16 -4.99 35.73 -3.92
C GLY A 16 -4.54 36.56 -5.14
N PRO A 17 -3.95 37.76 -4.94
CA PRO A 17 -3.87 38.80 -5.97
C PRO A 17 -2.51 38.84 -6.70
N TRP A 18 -2.02 37.76 -7.31
CA TRP A 18 -0.74 37.83 -8.06
C TRP A 18 -0.72 37.06 -9.38
N PRO A 19 -0.14 37.61 -10.48
CA PRO A 19 -0.40 37.15 -11.85
C PRO A 19 0.70 36.30 -12.49
N TRP A 20 1.57 35.60 -11.73
CA TRP A 20 2.64 34.77 -12.35
C TRP A 20 2.86 33.43 -11.64
N LYS A 21 3.16 32.38 -12.43
CA LYS A 21 3.58 31.06 -11.94
C LYS A 21 4.93 31.18 -11.20
N MET A 22 4.90 31.22 -9.87
CA MET A 22 6.13 31.18 -9.06
C MET A 22 6.76 29.79 -9.04
N CYS A 23 8.09 29.72 -9.17
CA CYS A 23 8.86 28.50 -9.02
C CYS A 23 8.76 27.98 -7.57
N ARG A 24 8.64 26.65 -7.39
CA ARG A 24 8.54 25.98 -6.07
C ARG A 24 9.62 26.42 -5.06
N ARG A 25 10.81 26.81 -5.54
CA ARG A 25 11.92 27.28 -4.70
C ARG A 25 11.65 28.67 -4.08
N VAL A 26 11.02 29.57 -4.83
CA VAL A 26 10.69 30.93 -4.38
C VAL A 26 9.54 30.91 -3.37
N CYS A 27 8.51 30.09 -3.59
CA CYS A 27 7.45 29.89 -2.59
C CYS A 27 7.99 29.35 -1.27
N ARG A 28 8.94 28.41 -1.30
CA ARG A 28 9.54 27.86 -0.08
C ARG A 28 10.31 28.91 0.70
N GLN A 29 11.14 29.69 0.01
CA GLN A 29 11.96 30.74 0.64
C GLN A 29 11.11 31.87 1.25
N TYR A 30 10.00 32.23 0.60
CA TYR A 30 9.03 33.20 1.14
C TYR A 30 8.29 32.68 2.38
N LEU A 31 7.89 31.40 2.39
CA LEU A 31 7.22 30.77 3.53
C LEU A 31 8.17 30.62 4.74
N ASP A 32 9.46 30.35 4.51
CA ASP A 32 10.47 30.31 5.55
C ASP A 32 10.70 31.69 6.19
N CYS A 33 10.67 32.78 5.41
CA CYS A 33 10.73 34.17 5.91
C CYS A 33 9.54 34.54 6.79
N LEU A 34 8.40 33.88 6.61
CA LEU A 34 7.18 34.07 7.40
C LEU A 34 7.08 33.07 8.58
N ALA A 35 8.15 32.34 8.89
CA ALA A 35 8.24 31.35 9.96
C ALA A 35 7.23 30.18 9.86
N PHE A 36 6.80 29.83 8.65
CA PHE A 36 6.00 28.62 8.39
C PHE A 36 6.92 27.40 8.30
N LYS A 37 6.69 26.39 9.14
CA LYS A 37 7.48 25.13 9.12
C LYS A 37 6.77 24.06 8.30
N THR A 38 7.51 23.37 7.43
CA THR A 38 7.04 22.14 6.75
C THR A 38 7.95 20.99 7.17
N THR A 39 7.41 19.95 7.79
CA THR A 39 8.15 18.71 8.08
C THR A 39 8.02 17.73 6.92
N CYS A 40 9.14 17.15 6.50
CA CYS A 40 9.22 16.01 5.59
C CYS A 40 10.00 14.91 6.31
N GLU A 41 9.57 13.67 6.13
CA GLU A 41 10.33 12.50 6.55
C GLU A 41 10.92 11.81 5.32
N GLU A 42 12.12 11.27 5.48
CA GLU A 42 12.73 10.35 4.52
C GLU A 42 12.03 9.00 4.63
N VAL A 43 11.58 8.45 3.49
CA VAL A 43 11.06 7.07 3.45
C VAL A 43 12.17 6.15 3.95
N PRO A 44 11.92 5.23 4.91
CA PRO A 44 12.92 4.26 5.29
C PRO A 44 13.24 3.40 4.08
N THR A 45 14.39 3.64 3.43
CA THR A 45 14.96 2.68 2.50
C THR A 45 15.30 1.43 3.31
N THR A 46 14.54 0.35 3.14
CA THR A 46 14.91 -0.96 3.68
C THR A 46 16.35 -1.25 3.25
N LYS A 47 17.25 -1.43 4.21
CA LYS A 47 18.64 -1.75 3.91
C LYS A 47 18.67 -3.11 3.21
N LYS A 48 19.00 -3.15 1.92
CA LYS A 48 19.15 -4.41 1.17
C LYS A 48 20.14 -5.31 1.89
N THR A 49 19.73 -6.52 2.24
CA THR A 49 20.59 -7.49 2.92
C THR A 49 21.50 -8.18 1.88
N PRO A 50 22.71 -8.65 2.27
CA PRO A 50 23.57 -9.41 1.35
C PRO A 50 22.86 -10.64 0.76
N THR A 51 21.96 -11.26 1.51
CA THR A 51 21.17 -12.43 1.09
C THR A 51 20.15 -12.08 0.00
N SER A 52 19.49 -10.92 0.09
CA SER A 52 18.54 -10.48 -0.95
C SER A 52 19.24 -10.17 -2.26
N ALA A 53 20.45 -9.60 -2.21
CA ALA A 53 21.28 -9.33 -3.38
C ALA A 53 21.77 -10.61 -4.08
N ILE A 54 22.14 -11.65 -3.32
CA ILE A 54 22.52 -12.97 -3.85
C ILE A 54 21.33 -13.64 -4.52
N TRP A 55 20.17 -13.64 -3.86
CA TRP A 55 18.95 -14.22 -4.42
C TRP A 55 18.57 -13.55 -5.73
N ALA A 56 18.56 -12.21 -5.75
CA ALA A 56 18.25 -11.44 -6.95
C ALA A 56 19.21 -11.79 -8.09
N HIS A 57 20.52 -11.90 -7.81
CA HIS A 57 21.51 -12.32 -8.81
C HIS A 57 21.25 -13.73 -9.35
N GLY A 58 20.88 -14.68 -8.49
CA GLY A 58 20.56 -16.06 -8.89
C GLY A 58 19.35 -16.16 -9.81
N HIS A 59 18.42 -15.22 -9.73
CA HIS A 59 17.18 -15.20 -10.50
C HIS A 59 17.23 -14.23 -11.70
N LEU A 60 18.37 -13.58 -11.98
CA LEU A 60 18.52 -12.67 -13.13
C LEU A 60 18.25 -13.34 -14.49
N ASN A 61 18.53 -14.65 -14.60
CA ASN A 61 18.35 -15.40 -15.84
C ASN A 61 16.98 -16.09 -15.95
N TRP A 62 16.08 -15.87 -14.98
CA TRP A 62 14.73 -16.42 -15.06
C TRP A 62 13.93 -15.66 -16.13
N CYS A 63 13.29 -16.41 -17.02
CA CYS A 63 12.36 -15.86 -18.00
C CYS A 63 10.93 -15.78 -17.42
N ASP A 64 10.05 -15.08 -18.13
CA ASP A 64 8.64 -14.94 -17.77
C ASP A 64 7.97 -16.30 -17.52
N GLY A 65 8.34 -17.33 -18.29
CA GLY A 65 7.84 -18.68 -18.12
C GLY A 65 8.13 -19.25 -16.73
N HIS A 66 9.29 -18.98 -16.14
CA HIS A 66 9.58 -19.42 -14.76
C HIS A 66 8.75 -18.65 -13.74
N TRP A 67 8.66 -17.32 -13.90
CA TRP A 67 7.87 -16.47 -13.00
C TRP A 67 6.37 -16.74 -13.05
N GLN A 68 5.85 -17.20 -14.19
CA GLN A 68 4.43 -17.49 -14.37
C GLN A 68 3.90 -18.56 -13.42
N HIS A 69 4.76 -19.45 -12.92
CA HIS A 69 4.41 -20.54 -12.02
C HIS A 69 4.72 -20.24 -10.54
N VAL A 70 5.20 -19.03 -10.23
CA VAL A 70 5.49 -18.63 -8.85
C VAL A 70 4.21 -18.13 -8.19
N VAL A 71 3.95 -18.64 -6.99
CA VAL A 71 2.82 -18.25 -6.14
C VAL A 71 3.36 -17.41 -4.99
N PHE A 72 2.83 -16.21 -4.88
CA PHE A 72 3.16 -15.26 -3.82
C PHE A 72 2.00 -15.17 -2.84
N SER A 73 2.31 -15.24 -1.55
CA SER A 73 1.35 -15.06 -0.46
C SER A 73 2.00 -14.28 0.65
N ASP A 74 1.22 -13.46 1.34
CA ASP A 74 1.70 -12.72 2.51
C ASP A 74 0.54 -12.22 3.36
N GLU A 75 0.90 -11.73 4.54
CA GLU A 75 0.01 -11.04 5.45
C GLU A 75 0.21 -9.52 5.40
N SER A 76 -0.86 -8.77 5.62
CA SER A 76 -0.77 -7.32 5.75
C SER A 76 -1.75 -6.79 6.80
N ILE A 77 -1.43 -5.63 7.37
CA ILE A 77 -2.23 -5.00 8.42
C ILE A 77 -2.68 -3.63 7.95
N PHE A 78 -4.00 -3.43 7.92
CA PHE A 78 -4.63 -2.15 7.66
C PHE A 78 -5.19 -1.57 8.96
N LEU A 79 -4.99 -0.27 9.17
CA LEU A 79 -5.41 0.41 10.40
C LEU A 79 -6.64 1.28 10.12
N LEU A 80 -7.64 1.26 11.00
CA LEU A 80 -8.85 2.09 10.85
C LEU A 80 -8.53 3.58 10.93
N TYR A 81 -7.71 3.93 11.92
CA TYR A 81 -7.10 5.24 11.99
C TYR A 81 -5.62 5.08 11.67
N ARG A 82 -5.15 5.80 10.65
CA ARG A 82 -3.73 5.91 10.35
C ARG A 82 -3.00 6.31 11.64
N GLN A 83 -1.98 5.55 12.03
CA GLN A 83 -1.06 5.96 13.10
C GLN A 83 -0.38 7.30 12.79
N ASP A 84 -0.37 7.69 11.52
CA ASP A 84 0.24 8.91 11.01
C ASP A 84 -0.81 9.96 10.62
N GLY A 85 -1.88 10.12 11.41
CA GLY A 85 -3.01 11.07 11.23
C GLY A 85 -2.63 12.57 11.18
N ARG A 86 -1.47 12.91 10.63
CA ARG A 86 -0.93 14.25 10.43
C ARG A 86 -1.52 14.82 9.14
N VAL A 87 -2.61 15.56 9.28
CA VAL A 87 -3.05 16.48 8.22
C VAL A 87 -2.02 17.61 8.11
N ARG A 88 -1.56 17.89 6.90
CA ARG A 88 -0.65 19.02 6.65
C ARG A 88 -1.44 20.32 6.72
N VAL A 89 -1.25 21.07 7.81
CA VAL A 89 -1.84 22.39 7.99
C VAL A 89 -0.75 23.45 7.80
N ARG A 90 -1.03 24.49 7.01
CA ARG A 90 -0.17 25.69 6.96
C ARG A 90 -0.62 26.63 8.06
N ARG A 91 0.30 26.98 8.98
CA ARG A 91 0.03 27.85 10.12
C ARG A 91 1.29 28.56 10.58
N GLN A 92 1.13 29.68 11.27
CA GLN A 92 2.23 30.34 11.97
C GLN A 92 2.65 29.54 13.20
N SER A 93 3.88 29.75 13.67
CA SER A 93 4.43 28.99 14.81
C SER A 93 3.59 29.11 16.09
N HIS A 94 2.92 30.25 16.31
CA HIS A 94 2.10 30.50 17.49
C HIS A 94 0.68 29.89 17.41
N GLU A 95 0.24 29.48 16.22
CA GLU A 95 -1.09 28.89 15.96
C GLU A 95 -1.09 27.36 16.19
N ALA A 96 0.03 26.79 16.64
CA ALA A 96 0.24 25.35 16.65
C ALA A 96 -0.71 24.55 17.54
N LEU A 97 -1.32 25.18 18.55
CA LEU A 97 -2.23 24.57 19.51
C LEU A 97 -3.69 25.03 19.34
N LEU A 98 -4.01 25.77 18.28
CA LEU A 98 -5.41 26.09 17.96
C LEU A 98 -6.15 24.80 17.60
N ASP A 99 -7.40 24.65 18.03
CA ASP A 99 -8.22 23.46 17.76
C ASP A 99 -8.33 23.15 16.25
N GLU A 100 -8.30 24.19 15.40
CA GLU A 100 -8.27 24.07 13.93
C GLU A 100 -6.96 23.46 13.39
N CYS A 101 -5.90 23.47 14.21
CA CYS A 101 -4.54 23.06 13.88
C CYS A 101 -4.10 21.76 14.58
N VAL A 102 -4.94 21.17 15.43
CA VAL A 102 -4.67 19.92 16.14
C VAL A 102 -5.77 18.91 15.83
N LEU A 103 -5.38 17.70 15.44
CA LEU A 103 -6.30 16.58 15.35
C LEU A 103 -6.28 15.78 16.66
N PRO A 104 -7.45 15.52 17.28
CA PRO A 104 -7.52 14.65 18.45
C PRO A 104 -6.92 13.28 18.12
N ARG A 105 -6.00 12.80 18.95
CA ARG A 105 -5.40 11.47 18.78
C ARG A 105 -6.38 10.40 19.27
N VAL A 106 -7.01 9.68 18.35
CA VAL A 106 -7.86 8.54 18.72
C VAL A 106 -6.96 7.39 19.18
N LEU A 107 -7.08 7.02 20.46
CA LEU A 107 -6.16 6.08 21.14
C LEU A 107 -6.34 4.61 20.74
N ALA A 108 -7.40 4.25 20.01
CA ALA A 108 -7.59 2.92 19.48
C ALA A 108 -8.49 2.95 18.24
N GLY A 109 -7.91 2.83 17.05
CA GLY A 109 -8.69 2.65 15.82
C GLY A 109 -9.08 1.22 15.54
N GLY A 110 -8.42 0.24 16.13
CA GLY A 110 -8.51 -1.12 15.63
C GLY A 110 -7.80 -1.25 14.28
N ARG A 111 -7.68 -2.51 13.87
CA ARG A 111 -6.94 -2.92 12.68
C ARG A 111 -7.59 -4.15 12.09
N VAL A 112 -7.33 -4.37 10.81
CA VAL A 112 -7.69 -5.58 10.09
C VAL A 112 -6.39 -6.20 9.62
N THR A 113 -6.15 -7.46 10.00
CA THR A 113 -5.09 -8.26 9.40
C THR A 113 -5.70 -9.07 8.26
N ILE A 114 -5.05 -9.10 7.11
CA ILE A 114 -5.50 -9.83 5.94
C ILE A 114 -4.44 -10.83 5.48
N TRP A 115 -4.90 -11.89 4.82
CA TRP A 115 -4.07 -12.82 4.07
C TRP A 115 -4.52 -12.82 2.61
N GLY A 116 -3.57 -12.79 1.68
CA GLY A 116 -3.87 -12.91 0.26
C GLY A 116 -2.83 -13.70 -0.48
N VAL A 117 -3.24 -14.22 -1.63
CA VAL A 117 -2.44 -15.06 -2.51
C VAL A 117 -2.65 -14.60 -3.94
N PHE A 118 -1.58 -14.57 -4.73
CA PHE A 118 -1.71 -14.33 -6.16
C PHE A 118 -0.58 -14.99 -6.95
N HIS A 119 -0.84 -15.18 -8.24
CA HIS A 119 0.13 -15.63 -9.23
C HIS A 119 -0.19 -14.98 -10.58
N SER A 120 0.54 -15.35 -11.63
CA SER A 120 0.43 -14.73 -12.95
C SER A 120 -0.93 -14.79 -13.65
N ARG A 121 -1.88 -15.59 -13.14
CA ARG A 121 -3.21 -15.78 -13.74
C ARG A 121 -4.33 -15.10 -12.95
N GLY A 122 -3.98 -14.50 -11.81
CA GLY A 122 -4.93 -13.82 -10.96
C GLY A 122 -4.63 -13.99 -9.49
N LYS A 123 -5.59 -13.57 -8.69
CA LYS A 123 -5.48 -13.49 -7.23
C LYS A 123 -6.64 -14.21 -6.55
N SER A 124 -6.39 -14.73 -5.35
CA SER A 124 -7.40 -15.41 -4.55
C SER A 124 -8.46 -14.43 -4.02
N GLU A 125 -9.52 -14.96 -3.41
CA GLU A 125 -10.26 -14.14 -2.45
C GLU A 125 -9.35 -13.73 -1.28
N LEU A 126 -9.68 -12.61 -0.65
CA LEU A 126 -8.91 -12.08 0.46
C LEU A 126 -9.50 -12.54 1.78
N ASP A 127 -8.64 -13.06 2.65
CA ASP A 127 -9.05 -13.57 3.94
C ASP A 127 -8.83 -12.54 5.04
N VAL A 128 -9.90 -12.17 5.74
CA VAL A 128 -9.84 -11.30 6.92
C VAL A 128 -9.58 -12.15 8.16
N LEU A 129 -8.53 -11.81 8.91
CA LEU A 129 -8.07 -12.58 10.05
C LEU A 129 -8.48 -11.91 11.38
N ASP A 130 -9.15 -12.67 12.23
CA ASP A 130 -9.67 -12.19 13.52
C ASP A 130 -8.61 -12.07 14.63
N ARG A 131 -7.37 -12.53 14.42
CA ARG A 131 -6.37 -12.69 15.51
C ARG A 131 -4.95 -12.29 15.11
N ASN A 132 -4.10 -12.12 16.13
CA ASN A 132 -2.65 -12.12 15.94
C ASN A 132 -2.24 -13.47 15.36
N MET A 133 -1.54 -13.45 14.24
CA MET A 133 -1.07 -14.65 13.57
C MET A 133 0.01 -15.34 14.41
N ASP A 134 -0.16 -16.64 14.61
CA ASP A 134 0.89 -17.50 15.13
C ASP A 134 1.35 -18.48 14.03
N GLN A 135 2.43 -19.20 14.28
CA GLN A 135 3.00 -20.15 13.31
C GLN A 135 2.01 -21.24 12.87
N TYR A 136 1.05 -21.64 13.71
CA TYR A 136 0.10 -22.70 13.37
C TYR A 136 -1.02 -22.17 12.48
N GLN A 137 -1.48 -20.95 12.75
CA GLN A 137 -2.43 -20.26 11.90
C GLN A 137 -1.82 -20.00 10.52
N TYR A 138 -0.55 -19.58 10.47
CA TYR A 138 0.19 -19.39 9.22
C TYR A 138 0.24 -20.68 8.38
N ILE A 139 0.65 -21.81 8.97
CA ILE A 139 0.68 -23.11 8.27
C ILE A 139 -0.72 -23.52 7.81
N ARG A 140 -1.73 -23.31 8.67
CA ARG A 140 -3.13 -23.61 8.30
C ARG A 140 -3.59 -22.78 7.12
N ASP A 141 -3.29 -21.49 7.09
CA ASP A 141 -3.69 -20.60 6.00
C ASP A 141 -3.00 -21.00 4.70
N LEU A 142 -1.72 -21.40 4.75
CA LEU A 142 -1.04 -22.00 3.61
C LEU A 142 -1.75 -23.27 3.10
N GLU A 143 -2.06 -24.22 3.98
CA GLU A 143 -2.67 -25.50 3.63
C GLU A 143 -4.11 -25.39 3.13
N THR A 144 -4.87 -24.45 3.69
CA THR A 144 -6.32 -24.34 3.44
C THR A 144 -6.69 -23.31 2.40
N LYS A 145 -5.84 -22.30 2.17
CA LYS A 145 -6.13 -21.19 1.24
C LYS A 145 -5.12 -21.14 0.11
N THR A 146 -3.82 -21.08 0.43
CA THR A 146 -2.76 -20.92 -0.58
C THR A 146 -2.62 -22.13 -1.50
N PHE A 147 -2.49 -23.34 -0.95
CA PHE A 147 -2.28 -24.53 -1.78
C PHE A 147 -3.50 -24.92 -2.62
N PRO A 148 -4.74 -24.90 -2.09
CA PRO A 148 -5.91 -25.20 -2.91
C PRO A 148 -6.06 -24.20 -4.06
N PHE A 149 -5.85 -22.90 -3.82
CA PHE A 149 -5.89 -21.88 -4.87
C PHE A 149 -4.84 -22.15 -5.96
N ALA A 150 -3.58 -22.35 -5.59
CA ALA A 150 -2.51 -22.66 -6.54
C ALA A 150 -2.76 -23.97 -7.32
N LYS A 151 -3.33 -24.99 -6.66
CA LYS A 151 -3.62 -26.30 -7.27
C LYS A 151 -4.65 -26.22 -8.39
N ILE A 152 -5.58 -25.26 -8.34
CA ILE A 152 -6.59 -25.07 -9.40
C ILE A 152 -5.90 -24.79 -10.74
N ASP A 153 -4.89 -23.94 -10.73
CA ASP A 153 -4.20 -23.47 -11.93
C ASP A 153 -2.97 -24.28 -12.32
N PHE A 154 -2.24 -24.80 -11.33
CA PHE A 154 -0.93 -25.41 -11.56
C PHE A 154 -0.85 -26.88 -11.17
N GLN A 155 -1.87 -27.44 -10.50
CA GLN A 155 -1.83 -28.79 -9.92
C GLN A 155 -0.64 -28.93 -8.95
N ALA A 156 0.47 -29.54 -9.38
CA ALA A 156 1.70 -29.64 -8.60
C ALA A 156 2.87 -28.82 -9.19
N ASN A 157 2.66 -28.14 -10.32
CA ASN A 157 3.69 -27.43 -11.08
C ASN A 157 3.74 -25.94 -10.72
N CYS A 158 3.75 -25.63 -9.42
CA CYS A 158 3.93 -24.28 -8.90
C CYS A 158 5.09 -24.24 -7.92
N VAL A 159 5.74 -23.09 -7.85
CA VAL A 159 6.81 -22.82 -6.88
C VAL A 159 6.29 -21.82 -5.86
N PHE A 160 6.42 -22.14 -4.58
CA PHE A 160 6.03 -21.22 -3.51
C PHE A 160 7.21 -20.37 -3.09
N GLN A 161 6.91 -19.12 -2.74
CA GLN A 161 7.87 -18.21 -2.13
C GLN A 161 8.40 -18.69 -0.77
N ASP A 162 7.73 -19.63 -0.10
CA ASP A 162 8.01 -19.92 1.31
C ASP A 162 8.88 -21.17 1.52
N LYS A 163 9.78 -21.11 2.52
CA LYS A 163 10.86 -22.09 2.75
C LYS A 163 10.38 -23.48 3.16
N ASN A 164 9.11 -23.64 3.51
CA ASN A 164 8.59 -24.88 4.09
C ASN A 164 7.77 -25.73 3.12
N VAL A 165 7.52 -25.26 1.89
CA VAL A 165 6.84 -26.04 0.85
C VAL A 165 7.58 -25.81 -0.48
N GLN A 166 8.08 -26.90 -1.06
CA GLN A 166 9.07 -26.97 -2.16
C GLN A 166 9.28 -25.71 -3.05
N ASP A 167 10.58 -25.38 -3.19
CA ASP A 167 11.28 -24.97 -4.44
C ASP A 167 11.69 -23.50 -4.73
N MET A 168 11.57 -22.54 -3.81
CA MET A 168 12.31 -21.25 -3.95
C MET A 168 13.07 -20.85 -2.69
N ASP A 169 14.40 -20.69 -2.82
CA ASP A 169 15.29 -20.26 -1.73
C ASP A 169 15.08 -18.78 -1.36
N TRP A 170 13.96 -18.45 -0.73
CA TRP A 170 13.59 -17.05 -0.49
C TRP A 170 14.52 -16.34 0.51
N PRO A 171 14.95 -15.10 0.21
CA PRO A 171 15.82 -14.34 1.10
C PRO A 171 15.00 -13.81 2.29
N ALA A 172 15.44 -14.14 3.51
CA ALA A 172 14.80 -13.64 4.72
C ALA A 172 14.78 -12.10 4.76
N MET A 173 13.72 -11.52 5.34
CA MET A 173 13.55 -10.07 5.52
C MET A 173 13.66 -9.26 4.21
N SER A 174 13.08 -9.76 3.12
CA SER A 174 13.09 -9.08 1.82
C SER A 174 11.65 -8.83 1.30
N PRO A 175 10.84 -8.04 2.04
CA PRO A 175 9.48 -7.72 1.58
C PRO A 175 9.50 -6.95 0.25
N ASP A 176 10.57 -6.19 -0.03
CA ASP A 176 10.76 -5.48 -1.30
C ASP A 176 10.84 -6.39 -2.53
N LEU A 177 11.10 -7.69 -2.33
CA LEU A 177 11.13 -8.68 -3.39
C LEU A 177 9.78 -9.38 -3.59
N ASN A 178 8.84 -9.25 -2.65
CA ASN A 178 7.51 -9.85 -2.75
C ASN A 178 6.55 -8.93 -3.54
N PRO A 179 6.18 -9.26 -4.78
CA PRO A 179 5.33 -8.39 -5.59
C PRO A 179 3.92 -8.18 -5.04
N ILE A 180 3.46 -9.00 -4.07
CA ILE A 180 2.17 -8.79 -3.39
C ILE A 180 2.12 -7.48 -2.63
N GLU A 181 3.27 -6.93 -2.21
CA GLU A 181 3.37 -5.60 -1.59
C GLU A 181 2.82 -4.51 -2.53
N ASN A 182 2.93 -4.68 -3.84
CA ASN A 182 2.32 -3.75 -4.80
C ASN A 182 0.79 -3.80 -4.73
N LEU A 183 0.20 -4.97 -4.45
CA LEU A 183 -1.25 -5.11 -4.26
C LEU A 183 -1.68 -4.49 -2.92
N TRP A 184 -0.91 -4.67 -1.85
CA TRP A 184 -1.12 -3.97 -0.57
C TRP A 184 -1.05 -2.45 -0.72
N LEU A 185 -0.13 -1.96 -1.53
CA LEU A 185 -0.07 -0.54 -1.89
C LEU A 185 -1.32 -0.12 -2.67
N LYS A 186 -1.81 -0.89 -3.64
CA LYS A 186 -3.05 -0.57 -4.37
C LYS A 186 -4.25 -0.44 -3.41
N ILE A 187 -4.41 -1.39 -2.47
CA ILE A 187 -5.46 -1.32 -1.44
C ILE A 187 -5.29 -0.05 -0.60
N SER A 188 -4.08 0.21 -0.10
CA SER A 188 -3.78 1.40 0.68
C SER A 188 -4.15 2.68 -0.07
N HIS A 189 -3.82 2.78 -1.36
CA HIS A 189 -4.17 3.93 -2.19
C HIS A 189 -5.67 4.04 -2.45
N GLY A 190 -6.36 2.91 -2.64
CA GLY A 190 -7.82 2.87 -2.79
C GLY A 190 -8.53 3.43 -1.56
N LEU A 191 -8.16 2.95 -0.37
CA LEU A 191 -8.71 3.43 0.91
C LEU A 191 -8.52 4.95 1.09
N ASN A 192 -7.39 5.50 0.65
CA ASN A 192 -7.13 6.94 0.78
C ASN A 192 -7.93 7.81 -0.18
N LYS A 193 -8.48 7.23 -1.24
CA LYS A 193 -9.25 7.93 -2.27
C LYS A 193 -10.76 7.82 -2.02
N MET A 194 -11.19 7.07 -1.02
CA MET A 194 -12.61 6.96 -0.67
C MET A 194 -13.15 8.30 -0.17
N ASP A 195 -14.25 8.76 -0.75
CA ASP A 195 -14.95 9.97 -0.30
C ASP A 195 -15.50 9.80 1.12
N ASN A 196 -15.95 8.58 1.45
CA ASN A 196 -16.44 8.18 2.77
C ASN A 196 -15.50 7.12 3.36
N PRO A 197 -14.50 7.50 4.18
CA PRO A 197 -13.58 6.55 4.76
C PRO A 197 -14.27 5.67 5.81
N PRO A 198 -13.80 4.41 6.00
CA PRO A 198 -14.37 3.51 6.99
C PRO A 198 -14.20 4.03 8.41
N THR A 199 -15.25 3.91 9.22
CA THR A 199 -15.32 4.39 10.61
C THR A 199 -15.43 3.26 11.64
N SER A 200 -15.58 2.01 11.17
CA SER A 200 -15.52 0.81 11.99
C SER A 200 -14.58 -0.24 11.40
N VAL A 201 -14.08 -1.15 12.24
CA VAL A 201 -13.23 -2.27 11.79
C VAL A 201 -13.94 -3.14 10.74
N SER A 202 -15.25 -3.34 10.88
CA SER A 202 -16.04 -4.09 9.91
C SER A 202 -16.16 -3.37 8.57
N GLU A 203 -16.37 -2.06 8.57
CA GLU A 203 -16.37 -1.25 7.33
C GLU A 203 -14.99 -1.27 6.67
N LEU A 204 -13.91 -1.19 7.46
CA LEU A 204 -12.55 -1.28 6.93
C LEU A 204 -12.29 -2.64 6.29
N ALA A 205 -12.69 -3.73 6.94
CA ALA A 205 -12.53 -5.07 6.39
C ALA A 205 -13.26 -5.22 5.05
N GLN A 206 -14.51 -4.75 4.97
CA GLN A 206 -15.28 -4.78 3.74
C GLN A 206 -14.64 -3.93 2.64
N ALA A 207 -14.25 -2.70 2.96
CA ALA A 207 -13.59 -1.79 2.02
C ALA A 207 -12.29 -2.40 1.44
N VAL A 208 -11.49 -3.06 2.29
CA VAL A 208 -10.27 -3.75 1.86
C VAL A 208 -10.58 -4.91 0.90
N VAL A 209 -11.58 -5.73 1.20
CA VAL A 209 -12.03 -6.84 0.34
C VAL A 209 -12.57 -6.33 -1.00
N ASP A 210 -13.37 -5.26 -0.99
CA ASP A 210 -13.95 -4.68 -2.20
C ASP A 210 -12.86 -4.11 -3.12
N ILE A 211 -11.93 -3.32 -2.56
CA ILE A 211 -10.81 -2.79 -3.34
C ILE A 211 -9.95 -3.92 -3.90
N TRP A 212 -9.68 -4.96 -3.11
CA TRP A 212 -8.94 -6.13 -3.59
C TRP A 212 -9.63 -6.78 -4.79
N ARG A 213 -10.95 -6.98 -4.73
CA ARG A 213 -11.73 -7.57 -5.82
C ARG A 213 -11.67 -6.72 -7.10
N ASP A 214 -11.65 -5.40 -6.96
CA ASP A 214 -11.59 -4.45 -8.07
C ASP A 214 -10.19 -4.34 -8.71
N ILE A 215 -9.14 -4.85 -8.06
CA ILE A 215 -7.83 -4.96 -8.70
C ILE A 215 -7.95 -6.00 -9.84
N PRO A 216 -7.61 -5.66 -11.09
CA PRO A 216 -7.65 -6.61 -12.18
C PRO A 216 -6.62 -7.72 -11.98
N ASP A 217 -6.97 -8.91 -12.47
CA ASP A 217 -6.08 -10.07 -12.52
C ASP A 217 -4.93 -9.86 -13.54
#